data_AF-A0A2W0H8L6-F1
#
_entry.id   AF-A0A2W0H8L6-F1
#
_cell.length_a   1.000
_cell.length_b   1.000
_cell.length_c   1.000
_cell.angle_alpha   90.00
_cell.angle_beta   90.00
_cell.angle_gamma   90.00
#
_symmetry.space_group_name_H-M   'P 1'
#
loop_
_entity.id
_entity.type
_entity.pdbx_description
1 polymer ?
#
loop_
_entity_poly.entity_id
_entity_poly.type
_entity_poly.pdbx_seq_one_letter_code
_entity_poly.pdbx_strand_id
1 'polypeptide(L)'
;MNKKLQRLMHLQDALHEHESYEYPETDYTSKGEPVLFTRYEHSHGTALFVFTANKEFTFQKHQIDLSFVNGAIRIMAMKMPGKGHHDFGYESYLLRKAEEIARESGAEKIEYAIESDHTPSFNRLVALFKKNQFKVYGGSAEKRILPLAPVTVPHEPKEAVGD
;
A
#
# COMPACT_ATOMS: atom_id res chain seq x y z
N MET A 1 8.71 25.08 2.66
CA MET A 1 7.66 24.04 2.82
C MET A 1 7.06 23.72 1.47
N ASN A 2 6.92 22.44 1.10
CA ASN A 2 6.40 22.02 -0.21
C ASN A 2 4.90 22.38 -0.33
N LYS A 3 4.50 23.11 -1.38
CA LYS A 3 3.09 23.54 -1.59
C LYS A 3 2.11 22.37 -1.67
N LYS A 4 2.53 21.19 -2.16
CA LYS A 4 1.69 19.98 -2.16
C LYS A 4 1.46 19.46 -0.74
N LEU A 5 2.50 19.43 0.09
CA LEU A 5 2.42 18.98 1.48
C LEU A 5 1.48 19.87 2.30
N GLN A 6 1.58 21.20 2.16
CA GLN A 6 0.66 22.13 2.83
C GLN A 6 -0.81 21.84 2.50
N ARG A 7 -1.10 21.53 1.23
CA ARG A 7 -2.47 21.20 0.80
C ARG A 7 -2.96 19.88 1.37
N LEU A 8 -2.08 18.88 1.48
CA LEU A 8 -2.42 17.60 2.10
C LEU A 8 -2.69 17.74 3.59
N MET A 9 -1.95 18.60 4.29
CA MET A 9 -2.22 18.90 5.70
C MET A 9 -3.61 19.54 5.88
N HIS A 10 -3.99 20.50 5.03
CA HIS A 10 -5.35 21.06 5.09
C HIS A 10 -6.44 20.01 4.80
N LEU A 11 -6.16 19.04 3.91
CA LEU A 11 -7.09 17.92 3.68
C LEU A 11 -7.14 16.98 4.89
N GLN A 12 -6.01 16.71 5.53
CA GLN A 12 -5.93 15.88 6.73
C GLN A 12 -6.85 16.44 7.83
N ASP A 13 -6.78 17.75 8.06
CA ASP A 13 -7.65 18.43 9.03
C ASP A 13 -9.14 18.25 8.67
N ALA A 14 -9.50 18.41 7.40
CA ALA A 14 -10.88 18.22 6.94
C ALA A 14 -11.37 16.76 6.99
N LEU A 15 -10.47 15.79 6.81
CA LEU A 15 -10.80 14.36 6.89
C LEU A 15 -10.87 13.86 8.34
N HIS A 16 -10.20 14.52 9.27
CA HIS A 16 -10.26 14.20 10.71
C HIS A 16 -11.69 14.35 11.26
N GLU A 17 -12.50 15.22 10.66
CA GLU A 17 -13.90 15.40 11.06
C GLU A 17 -14.82 14.24 10.61
N HIS A 18 -14.31 13.29 9.82
CA HIS A 18 -15.08 12.13 9.34
C HIS A 18 -14.74 10.86 10.15
N GLU A 19 -15.68 10.43 11.02
CA GLU A 19 -15.57 9.27 11.93
C GLU A 19 -15.30 7.91 11.24
N SER A 20 -15.41 7.83 9.91
CA SER A 20 -15.29 6.57 9.16
C SER A 20 -13.86 6.20 8.78
N TYR A 21 -12.86 7.04 8.98
CA TYR A 21 -11.48 6.75 8.57
C TYR A 21 -10.56 6.55 9.77
N GLU A 22 -9.58 5.66 9.66
CA GLU A 22 -8.40 5.78 10.51
C GLU A 22 -7.73 7.12 10.27
N TYR A 23 -7.11 7.68 11.32
CA TYR A 23 -6.50 9.01 11.23
C TYR A 23 -5.52 9.06 10.05
N PRO A 24 -5.75 9.93 9.06
CA PRO A 24 -4.92 9.94 7.87
C PRO A 24 -3.49 10.38 8.21
N GLU A 25 -2.49 9.66 7.70
CA GLU A 25 -1.08 9.91 7.96
C GLU A 25 -0.38 10.49 6.73
N THR A 26 0.48 11.48 6.96
CA THR A 26 1.35 11.97 5.88
C THR A 26 2.51 11.00 5.67
N ASP A 27 2.71 10.56 4.43
CA ASP A 27 3.82 9.69 4.04
C ASP A 27 4.34 10.12 2.65
N TYR A 28 5.29 9.36 2.11
CA TYR A 28 5.92 9.61 0.82
C TYR A 28 5.97 8.35 -0.03
N THR A 29 5.79 8.51 -1.34
CA THR A 29 6.07 7.43 -2.29
C THR A 29 7.58 7.20 -2.40
N SER A 30 7.99 6.07 -2.98
CA SER A 30 9.40 5.79 -3.29
C SER A 30 10.02 6.79 -4.28
N LYS A 31 9.21 7.66 -4.90
CA LYS A 31 9.64 8.75 -5.79
C LYS A 31 9.64 10.12 -5.08
N GLY A 32 9.44 10.16 -3.76
CA GLY A 32 9.43 11.38 -2.96
C GLY A 32 8.16 12.22 -3.09
N GLU A 33 7.07 11.66 -3.63
CA GLU A 33 5.80 12.38 -3.73
C GLU A 33 5.07 12.32 -2.39
N PRO A 34 4.70 13.47 -1.80
CA PRO A 34 3.94 13.48 -0.56
C PRO A 34 2.52 12.97 -0.81
N VAL A 35 2.05 12.15 0.13
CA VAL A 35 0.72 11.55 0.10
C VAL A 35 0.08 11.61 1.49
N LEU A 36 -1.25 11.53 1.52
CA LEU A 36 -1.99 11.32 2.75
C LEU A 36 -2.64 9.93 2.67
N PHE A 37 -2.23 9.02 3.56
CA PHE A 37 -2.66 7.64 3.60
C PHE A 37 -3.68 7.42 4.70
N THR A 38 -4.70 6.60 4.44
CA THR A 38 -5.62 6.12 5.49
C THR A 38 -6.15 4.74 5.12
N ARG A 39 -6.55 4.00 6.15
CA ARG A 39 -7.19 2.70 6.07
C ARG A 39 -8.65 2.82 6.51
N TYR A 40 -9.49 2.00 5.90
CA TYR A 40 -10.88 1.84 6.29
C TYR A 40 -11.23 0.36 6.40
N GLU A 41 -11.61 -0.06 7.60
CA GLU A 41 -12.10 -1.40 7.89
C GLU A 41 -13.61 -1.47 7.66
N HIS A 42 -14.06 -2.49 6.94
CA HIS A 42 -15.49 -2.77 6.77
C HIS A 42 -15.79 -4.26 6.88
N SER A 43 -17.07 -4.62 6.94
CA SER A 43 -17.53 -6.01 7.17
C SER A 43 -17.07 -7.05 6.14
N HIS A 44 -16.47 -6.62 5.04
CA HIS A 44 -16.06 -7.47 3.92
C HIS A 44 -14.57 -7.33 3.58
N GLY A 45 -13.78 -6.61 4.39
CA GLY A 45 -12.36 -6.42 4.15
C GLY A 45 -11.86 -5.03 4.55
N THR A 46 -10.79 -4.61 3.87
CA THR A 46 -10.06 -3.38 4.15
C THR A 46 -9.90 -2.57 2.88
N ALA A 47 -10.27 -1.29 2.89
CA ALA A 47 -9.96 -0.35 1.82
C ALA A 47 -8.77 0.52 2.22
N LEU A 48 -7.76 0.61 1.35
CA LEU A 48 -6.61 1.48 1.52
C LEU A 48 -6.75 2.68 0.61
N PHE A 49 -6.61 3.88 1.17
CA PHE A 49 -6.72 5.13 0.45
C PHE A 49 -5.42 5.91 0.47
N VAL A 50 -5.08 6.48 -0.68
CA VAL A 50 -4.04 7.49 -0.81
C VAL A 50 -4.66 8.73 -1.45
N PHE A 51 -4.66 9.82 -0.69
CA PHE A 51 -5.03 11.13 -1.18
C PHE A 51 -3.81 11.89 -1.69
N THR A 52 -3.96 12.51 -2.86
CA THR A 52 -2.90 13.28 -3.50
C THR A 52 -3.44 14.64 -3.91
N ALA A 53 -2.56 15.65 -3.92
CA ALA A 53 -2.87 16.99 -4.40
C ALA A 53 -2.24 17.20 -5.77
N ASN A 54 -3.06 17.47 -6.79
CA ASN A 54 -2.55 17.80 -8.11
C ASN A 54 -2.20 19.31 -8.23
N LYS A 55 -1.63 19.70 -9.37
CA LYS A 55 -1.24 21.10 -9.64
C LYS A 55 -2.45 22.04 -9.68
N GLU A 56 -3.60 21.52 -10.10
CA GLU A 56 -4.87 22.23 -10.29
C GLU A 56 -5.72 22.35 -9.01
N PHE A 57 -5.15 22.03 -7.84
CA PHE A 57 -5.82 22.15 -6.53
C PHE A 57 -7.00 21.19 -6.32
N THR A 58 -7.15 20.15 -7.13
CA THR A 58 -8.11 19.07 -6.85
C THR A 58 -7.42 17.94 -6.12
N PHE A 59 -8.13 17.34 -5.16
CA PHE A 59 -7.69 16.12 -4.50
C PHE A 59 -8.09 14.90 -5.32
N GLN A 60 -7.19 13.93 -5.40
CA GLN A 60 -7.45 12.64 -6.01
C GLN A 60 -7.35 11.56 -4.95
N LYS A 61 -8.27 10.58 -5.02
CA LYS A 61 -8.31 9.44 -4.13
C LYS A 61 -7.94 8.17 -4.90
N HIS A 62 -6.77 7.65 -4.63
CA HIS A 62 -6.31 6.34 -5.10
C HIS A 62 -6.71 5.27 -4.09
N GLN A 63 -7.06 4.08 -4.56
CA GLN A 63 -7.62 3.04 -3.69
C GLN A 63 -7.17 1.64 -4.11
N ILE A 64 -6.90 0.79 -3.13
CA ILE A 64 -6.95 -0.67 -3.30
C ILE A 64 -7.88 -1.29 -2.26
N ASP A 65 -8.70 -2.23 -2.70
CA ASP A 65 -9.64 -2.98 -1.85
C ASP A 65 -9.05 -4.36 -1.56
N LEU A 66 -9.02 -4.76 -0.29
CA LEU A 66 -8.43 -5.99 0.19
C LEU A 66 -9.51 -6.88 0.84
N SER A 67 -9.47 -8.17 0.56
CA SER A 67 -10.29 -9.21 1.21
C SER A 67 -9.38 -10.25 1.86
N PHE A 68 -9.70 -10.66 3.09
CA PHE A 68 -8.94 -11.65 3.84
C PHE A 68 -9.64 -12.99 3.76
N VAL A 69 -8.99 -13.99 3.15
CA VAL A 69 -9.59 -15.32 2.95
C VAL A 69 -8.51 -16.38 3.14
N ASN A 70 -8.74 -17.34 4.04
CA ASN A 70 -7.93 -18.54 4.21
C ASN A 70 -6.41 -18.27 4.29
N GLY A 71 -5.99 -17.32 5.14
CA GLY A 71 -4.58 -16.99 5.31
C GLY A 71 -3.96 -16.21 4.15
N ALA A 72 -4.76 -15.70 3.20
CA ALA A 72 -4.32 -14.86 2.11
C ALA A 72 -5.08 -13.53 2.07
N ILE A 73 -4.42 -12.50 1.54
CA ILE A 73 -5.05 -11.24 1.14
C ILE A 73 -5.30 -11.27 -0.37
N ARG A 74 -6.52 -10.99 -0.79
CA ARG A 74 -6.87 -10.78 -2.19
C ARG A 74 -7.10 -9.30 -2.44
N ILE A 75 -6.39 -8.74 -3.42
CA ILE A 75 -6.69 -7.41 -3.94
C ILE A 75 -7.91 -7.57 -4.86
N MET A 76 -9.02 -6.95 -4.48
CA MET A 76 -10.31 -7.05 -5.18
C MET A 76 -10.47 -5.96 -6.25
N ALA A 77 -9.91 -4.78 -6.00
CA ALA A 77 -9.97 -3.67 -6.94
C ALA A 77 -8.79 -2.72 -6.74
N MET A 78 -8.36 -2.09 -7.82
CA MET A 78 -7.39 -0.98 -7.81
C MET A 78 -7.97 0.19 -8.60
N LYS A 79 -8.14 1.34 -7.97
CA LYS A 79 -8.71 2.55 -8.58
C LYS A 79 -7.68 3.68 -8.55
N MET A 80 -7.22 4.09 -9.73
CA MET A 80 -6.14 5.08 -9.89
C MET A 80 -6.61 6.22 -10.81
N PRO A 81 -7.37 7.20 -10.29
CA PRO A 81 -7.90 8.27 -11.13
C PRO A 81 -6.80 9.16 -11.72
N GLY A 82 -7.07 9.65 -12.94
CA GLY A 82 -6.26 10.62 -13.68
C GLY A 82 -5.18 10.02 -14.60
N LYS A 83 -4.86 10.73 -15.69
CA LYS A 83 -3.81 10.33 -16.64
C LYS A 83 -2.44 10.77 -16.12
N GLY A 84 -1.46 9.85 -16.09
CA GLY A 84 -0.06 10.15 -15.71
C GLY A 84 0.30 9.95 -14.23
N HIS A 85 -0.63 9.52 -13.38
CA HIS A 85 -0.35 9.31 -11.95
C HIS A 85 0.42 8.01 -11.64
N HIS A 86 0.54 7.13 -12.62
CA HIS A 86 1.39 5.93 -12.55
C HIS A 86 2.87 6.28 -12.36
N ASP A 87 3.28 7.46 -12.84
CA ASP A 87 4.67 7.91 -12.74
C ASP A 87 5.04 8.47 -11.36
N PHE A 88 4.10 8.62 -10.45
CA PHE A 88 4.36 9.11 -9.08
C PHE A 88 4.47 7.99 -8.05
N GLY A 89 4.22 6.74 -8.45
CA GLY A 89 4.43 5.56 -7.62
C GLY A 89 3.31 5.26 -6.61
N TYR A 90 2.12 5.86 -6.76
CA TYR A 90 0.99 5.64 -5.84
C TYR A 90 0.53 4.17 -5.81
N GLU A 91 0.52 3.48 -6.95
CA GLU A 91 0.19 2.05 -7.01
C GLU A 91 1.21 1.19 -6.23
N SER A 92 2.51 1.44 -6.44
CA SER A 92 3.57 0.78 -5.68
C SER A 92 3.47 1.07 -4.18
N TYR A 93 3.13 2.31 -3.82
CA TYR A 93 2.93 2.70 -2.43
C TYR A 93 1.78 1.91 -1.79
N LEU A 94 0.62 1.84 -2.45
CA LEU A 94 -0.54 1.09 -1.94
C LEU A 94 -0.24 -0.41 -1.85
N LEU A 95 0.48 -0.99 -2.81
CA LEU A 95 0.91 -2.40 -2.75
C LEU A 95 1.86 -2.66 -1.56
N ARG A 96 2.77 -1.73 -1.25
CA ARG A 96 3.62 -1.81 -0.05
C ARG A 96 2.78 -1.78 1.23
N LYS A 97 1.77 -0.91 1.31
CA LYS A 97 0.85 -0.85 2.46
C LYS A 97 0.02 -2.12 2.61
N ALA A 98 -0.45 -2.72 1.52
CA ALA A 98 -1.06 -4.05 1.58
C ALA A 98 -0.10 -5.13 2.12
N GLU A 99 1.18 -5.04 1.80
CA GLU A 99 2.21 -5.94 2.31
C GLU A 99 2.49 -5.76 3.81
N GLU A 100 2.47 -4.53 4.30
CA GLU A 100 2.54 -4.24 5.74
C GLU A 100 1.34 -4.89 6.47
N ILE A 101 0.12 -4.68 5.97
CA ILE A 101 -1.09 -5.29 6.53
C ILE A 101 -1.09 -6.82 6.44
N ALA A 102 -0.55 -7.39 5.35
CA ALA A 102 -0.40 -8.83 5.21
C ALA A 102 0.51 -9.41 6.30
N ARG A 103 1.60 -8.71 6.64
CA ARG A 103 2.48 -9.11 7.75
C ARG A 103 1.79 -9.00 9.11
N GLU A 104 1.09 -7.90 9.36
CA GLU A 104 0.36 -7.65 10.62
C GLU A 104 -0.72 -8.70 10.86
N SER A 105 -1.45 -9.07 9.82
CA SER A 105 -2.52 -10.09 9.88
C SER A 105 -2.01 -11.54 9.85
N GLY A 106 -0.71 -11.75 9.65
CA GLY A 106 -0.13 -13.09 9.50
C GLY A 106 -0.55 -13.80 8.21
N ALA A 107 -0.97 -13.06 7.18
CA ALA A 107 -1.29 -13.62 5.88
C ALA A 107 -0.02 -14.17 5.21
N GLU A 108 -0.12 -15.34 4.58
CA GLU A 108 0.98 -16.03 3.93
C GLU A 108 1.31 -15.44 2.55
N LYS A 109 0.32 -14.79 1.92
CA LYS A 109 0.45 -14.24 0.58
C LYS A 109 -0.58 -13.15 0.26
N ILE A 110 -0.25 -12.38 -0.79
CA ILE A 110 -1.14 -11.43 -1.46
C ILE A 110 -1.37 -11.91 -2.90
N GLU A 111 -2.63 -11.89 -3.34
CA GLU A 111 -3.05 -12.30 -4.69
C GLU A 111 -3.80 -11.17 -5.40
N TYR A 112 -3.70 -11.12 -6.72
CA TYR A 112 -4.50 -10.27 -7.59
C TYR A 112 -4.78 -10.94 -8.94
N ALA A 113 -6.03 -10.89 -9.39
CA ALA A 113 -6.43 -11.30 -10.73
C ALA A 113 -6.27 -10.12 -11.71
N ILE A 114 -5.43 -10.29 -12.72
CA ILE A 114 -5.22 -9.30 -13.79
C ILE A 114 -6.31 -9.49 -14.85
N GLU A 115 -7.45 -8.86 -14.65
CA GLU A 115 -8.57 -8.85 -15.59
C GLU A 115 -8.45 -7.64 -16.52
N SER A 116 -7.92 -7.85 -17.74
CA SER A 116 -7.82 -6.80 -18.75
C SER A 116 -7.75 -7.37 -20.16
N ASP A 117 -8.80 -7.15 -20.95
CA ASP A 117 -8.85 -7.55 -22.37
C ASP A 117 -7.98 -6.66 -23.28
N HIS A 118 -7.49 -5.53 -22.74
CA HIS A 118 -6.65 -4.58 -23.46
C HIS A 118 -5.15 -4.85 -23.17
N THR A 119 -4.39 -5.23 -24.20
CA THR A 119 -2.98 -5.65 -24.07
C THR A 119 -2.06 -4.61 -23.41
N PRO A 120 -2.10 -3.31 -23.74
CA PRO A 120 -1.29 -2.30 -23.04
C PRO A 120 -1.60 -2.20 -21.54
N SER A 121 -2.89 -2.28 -21.17
CA SER A 121 -3.32 -2.23 -19.77
C SER A 121 -2.86 -3.46 -19.00
N PHE A 122 -2.97 -4.64 -19.62
CA PHE A 122 -2.45 -5.89 -19.08
C PHE A 122 -0.94 -5.82 -18.84
N ASN A 123 -0.15 -5.44 -19.85
CA ASN A 123 1.31 -5.34 -19.75
C ASN A 123 1.75 -4.34 -18.67
N ARG A 124 1.02 -3.24 -18.50
CA ARG A 124 1.26 -2.26 -17.43
C ARG A 124 1.08 -2.88 -16.05
N LEU A 125 -0.01 -3.62 -15.83
CA LEU A 125 -0.25 -4.32 -14.56
C LEU A 125 0.83 -5.38 -14.31
N VAL A 126 1.19 -6.17 -15.31
CA VAL A 126 2.31 -7.13 -15.21
C VAL A 126 3.60 -6.43 -14.77
N ALA A 127 3.95 -5.31 -15.39
CA ALA A 127 5.16 -4.55 -15.05
C ALA A 127 5.09 -3.97 -13.63
N LEU A 128 3.94 -3.42 -13.24
CA LEU A 128 3.68 -2.92 -11.88
C LEU A 128 3.88 -4.03 -10.84
N PHE A 129 3.22 -5.18 -11.00
CA PHE A 129 3.31 -6.28 -10.05
C PHE A 129 4.73 -6.84 -9.96
N LYS A 130 5.41 -7.06 -11.09
CA LYS A 130 6.82 -7.50 -11.11
C LYS A 130 7.74 -6.51 -10.39
N LYS A 131 7.57 -5.20 -10.61
CA LYS A 131 8.34 -4.16 -9.93
C LYS A 131 8.17 -4.23 -8.40
N ASN A 132 7.00 -4.62 -7.92
CA ASN A 132 6.70 -4.78 -6.49
C ASN A 132 6.96 -6.22 -5.99
N GLN A 133 7.77 -7.00 -6.73
CA GLN A 133 8.23 -8.35 -6.37
C GLN A 133 7.13 -9.41 -6.33
N PHE A 134 6.00 -9.18 -7.01
CA PHE A 134 5.03 -10.24 -7.26
C PHE A 134 5.53 -11.14 -8.38
N LYS A 135 5.27 -12.44 -8.25
CA LYS A 135 5.36 -13.38 -9.36
C LYS A 135 4.08 -13.28 -10.17
N VAL A 136 4.20 -13.20 -11.49
CA VAL A 136 3.06 -13.07 -12.40
C VAL A 136 3.01 -14.27 -13.32
N TYR A 137 1.88 -14.97 -13.30
CA TYR A 137 1.62 -16.19 -14.06
C TYR A 137 0.30 -16.05 -14.82
N GLY A 138 0.37 -15.91 -16.15
CA GLY A 138 -0.82 -15.64 -16.96
C GLY A 138 -1.56 -14.39 -16.45
N GLY A 139 -2.85 -14.54 -16.14
CA GLY A 139 -3.70 -13.49 -15.60
C GLY A 139 -3.68 -13.35 -14.07
N SER A 140 -2.66 -13.84 -13.36
CA SER A 140 -2.59 -13.77 -11.89
C SER A 140 -1.25 -13.23 -11.41
N ALA A 141 -1.28 -12.42 -10.35
CA ALA A 141 -0.12 -11.95 -9.61
C ALA A 141 -0.17 -12.44 -8.16
N GLU A 142 0.91 -13.03 -7.67
CA GLU A 142 1.04 -13.52 -6.30
C GLU A 142 2.35 -13.02 -5.67
N LYS A 143 2.30 -12.57 -4.41
CA LYS A 143 3.47 -12.30 -3.57
C LYS A 143 3.35 -13.09 -2.27
N ARG A 144 4.34 -13.94 -1.99
CA ARG A 144 4.45 -14.58 -0.68
C ARG A 144 4.99 -13.61 0.35
N ILE A 145 4.38 -13.60 1.52
CA ILE A 145 4.81 -12.80 2.66
C ILE A 145 5.79 -13.64 3.46
N LEU A 146 7.03 -13.17 3.51
CA LEU A 146 8.01 -13.77 4.39
C LEU A 146 7.72 -13.29 5.82
N PRO A 147 7.77 -14.19 6.83
CA PRO A 147 7.72 -13.76 8.21
C PRO A 147 8.82 -12.74 8.47
N LEU A 148 8.52 -11.71 9.27
CA LEU A 148 9.55 -10.83 9.79
C LEU A 148 10.58 -11.72 10.50
N ALA A 149 11.86 -11.63 10.10
CA ALA A 149 12.90 -12.42 10.72
C ALA A 149 12.84 -12.20 12.24
N PRO A 150 12.95 -13.26 13.06
CA PRO A 150 12.98 -13.08 14.51
C PRO A 150 14.12 -12.11 14.84
N VAL A 151 13.82 -11.10 15.65
CA VAL A 151 14.81 -10.20 16.19
C VAL A 151 15.79 -11.06 16.98
N THR A 152 16.99 -11.30 16.44
CA THR A 152 18.09 -11.86 17.20
C THR A 152 18.44 -10.86 18.29
N VAL A 153 17.91 -11.08 19.49
CA VAL A 153 18.38 -10.38 20.68
C VAL A 153 19.84 -10.77 20.85
N PRO A 154 20.80 -9.82 20.84
CA PRO A 154 22.17 -10.14 21.14
C PRO A 154 22.22 -10.70 22.56
N HIS A 155 22.61 -11.95 22.71
CA HIS A 155 23.01 -12.47 24.02
C HIS A 155 24.30 -11.76 24.39
N GLU A 156 24.25 -10.81 25.32
CA GLU A 156 25.46 -10.29 25.95
C GLU A 156 26.21 -11.47 26.59
N PRO A 157 27.52 -11.63 26.32
CA PRO A 157 28.31 -12.63 27.02
C PRO A 157 28.37 -12.25 28.49
N LYS A 158 27.88 -13.14 29.37
CA LYS A 158 28.15 -13.04 30.80
C LYS A 158 29.65 -13.10 31.00
N GLU A 159 30.24 -12.01 31.48
CA GLU A 159 31.60 -12.03 31.98
C GLU A 159 31.70 -13.10 33.08
N ALA A 160 32.58 -14.07 32.86
CA ALA A 160 32.98 -15.02 33.88
C ALA A 160 33.78 -14.23 34.92
N VAL A 161 33.20 -14.05 36.11
CA VAL A 161 33.94 -13.65 37.30
C VAL A 161 34.89 -14.80 37.63
N GLY A 162 36.18 -14.56 37.44
CA GLY A 162 37.25 -15.49 37.81
C GLY A 162 37.43 -15.53 39.34
N ASP A 163 37.66 -16.74 39.84
CA ASP A 163 38.12 -17.04 41.21
C ASP A 163 39.58 -16.59 41.45
#